data_AF-A0A5R9Q142-F1
#
_entry.id   AF-A0A5R9Q142-F1
#
_cell.length_a   1.000
_cell.length_b   1.000
_cell.length_c   1.000
_cell.angle_alpha   90.00
_cell.angle_beta   90.00
_cell.angle_gamma   90.00
#
_symmetry.space_group_name_H-M   'P 1'
#
loop_
_entity.id
_entity.type
_entity.pdbx_description
1 polymer ?
#
loop_
_entity_poly.entity_id
_entity_poly.type
_entity_poly.pdbx_seq_one_letter_code
_entity_poly.pdbx_strand_id
1 'polypeptide(L)'
;MAIKLGIISDPISGFNIKKDTGFAMMLSAQQRGYELYYMEMDDLFLYQGQARATAAKATVFDDVDNWYALEDKQDIALSDLDVILMRKDPPFDTEYIYATYILERAEDAGTLVVNKPQSLRDANEKLFTAWFSEHTPDTLVTRSQAQIREFLTKHGDIILKPLDGMGGASIFRVKQDDPNIGVICETLTEHGSRFAMAQQYIPEIKQGDKRVLVVNGEVIPYCLARIPQGGETRGNLAAGGRGEARPISEDDLKVAQAVAPTLKEKGLIFVGLDIIGNKLTEINVTAPTCVKEIEAAFDISIMDKFYEAIEEKLAHNK
;
A
#
# COMPACT_ATOMS: atom_id res chain seq x y z
N MET A 1 -14.84 -15.02 -23.14
CA MET A 1 -14.84 -13.53 -23.20
C MET A 1 -13.60 -13.06 -22.49
N ALA A 2 -12.96 -11.99 -22.97
CA ALA A 2 -11.82 -11.38 -22.29
C ALA A 2 -12.26 -10.85 -20.91
N ILE A 3 -11.36 -10.91 -19.92
CA ILE A 3 -11.59 -10.33 -18.60
C ILE A 3 -11.58 -8.81 -18.74
N LYS A 4 -12.58 -8.14 -18.18
CA LYS A 4 -12.65 -6.67 -18.10
C LYS A 4 -12.11 -6.20 -16.76
N LEU A 5 -11.02 -5.45 -16.79
CA LEU A 5 -10.34 -4.93 -15.62
C LEU A 5 -10.51 -3.41 -15.52
N GLY A 6 -11.10 -2.96 -14.42
CA GLY A 6 -11.06 -1.57 -14.00
C GLY A 6 -9.80 -1.28 -13.19
N ILE A 7 -9.24 -0.08 -13.33
CA ILE A 7 -8.23 0.45 -12.41
C ILE A 7 -8.64 1.86 -11.98
N ILE A 8 -8.60 2.09 -10.67
CA ILE A 8 -8.81 3.41 -10.06
C ILE A 8 -7.46 3.86 -9.50
N SER A 9 -6.96 5.00 -9.95
CA SER A 9 -5.66 5.51 -9.49
C SER A 9 -5.61 7.04 -9.50
N ASP A 10 -4.46 7.58 -9.09
CA ASP A 10 -4.06 8.94 -9.45
C ASP A 10 -3.90 9.09 -10.97
N PRO A 11 -3.83 10.33 -11.51
CA PRO A 11 -3.78 10.58 -12.95
C PRO A 11 -2.67 9.79 -13.66
N ILE A 12 -3.04 9.00 -14.68
CA ILE A 12 -2.13 8.14 -15.44
C ILE A 12 -1.03 8.93 -16.15
N SER A 13 -1.30 10.21 -16.45
CA SER A 13 -0.33 11.17 -17.00
C SER A 13 0.83 11.48 -16.04
N GLY A 14 0.73 11.12 -14.76
CA GLY A 14 1.78 11.30 -13.76
C GLY A 14 2.64 10.06 -13.53
N PHE A 15 2.32 8.93 -14.14
CA PHE A 15 2.98 7.66 -13.85
C PHE A 15 4.46 7.69 -14.24
N ASN A 16 5.32 7.32 -13.29
CA ASN A 16 6.70 7.00 -13.61
C ASN A 16 6.76 5.52 -13.98
N ILE A 17 6.62 5.20 -15.27
CA ILE A 17 6.52 3.81 -15.74
C ILE A 17 7.73 2.95 -15.37
N LYS A 18 8.88 3.52 -14.99
CA LYS A 18 10.04 2.74 -14.52
C LYS A 18 9.86 2.18 -13.11
N LYS A 19 8.90 2.69 -12.33
CA LYS A 19 8.69 2.33 -10.91
C LYS A 19 7.23 2.01 -10.58
N ASP A 20 6.29 2.49 -11.39
CA ASP A 20 4.87 2.43 -11.08
C ASP A 20 4.34 0.99 -11.16
N THR A 21 3.80 0.51 -10.05
CA THR A 21 3.26 -0.85 -9.95
C THR A 21 1.84 -0.94 -10.54
N GLY A 22 1.04 0.14 -10.50
CA GLY A 22 -0.25 0.18 -11.19
C GLY A 22 -0.07 0.08 -12.70
N PHE A 23 0.94 0.76 -13.26
CA PHE A 23 1.33 0.62 -14.65
C PHE A 23 1.81 -0.80 -14.99
N ALA A 24 2.64 -1.42 -14.15
CA ALA A 24 3.07 -2.81 -14.33
C ALA A 24 1.87 -3.78 -14.35
N MET A 25 0.88 -3.56 -13.49
CA MET A 25 -0.38 -4.31 -13.48
C MET A 25 -1.12 -4.12 -14.81
N MET A 26 -1.32 -2.89 -15.28
CA MET A 26 -2.01 -2.62 -16.55
C MET A 26 -1.32 -3.30 -17.74
N LEU A 27 0.02 -3.20 -17.81
CA LEU A 27 0.80 -3.79 -18.91
C LEU A 27 0.68 -5.32 -18.93
N SER A 28 0.78 -5.98 -17.78
CA SER A 28 0.63 -7.43 -17.68
C SER A 28 -0.80 -7.91 -17.99
N ALA A 29 -1.84 -7.19 -17.53
CA ALA A 29 -3.23 -7.48 -17.92
C ALA A 29 -3.44 -7.35 -19.44
N GLN A 30 -2.88 -6.32 -20.07
CA GLN A 30 -2.97 -6.15 -21.53
C GLN A 30 -2.28 -7.31 -22.28
N GLN A 31 -1.10 -7.74 -21.83
CA GLN A 31 -0.38 -8.89 -22.40
C GLN A 31 -1.17 -10.20 -22.28
N ARG A 32 -2.01 -10.32 -21.24
CA ARG A 32 -2.94 -11.44 -21.03
C ARG A 32 -4.23 -11.33 -21.85
N GLY A 33 -4.42 -10.24 -22.60
CA GLY A 33 -5.59 -10.01 -23.43
C GLY A 33 -6.82 -9.49 -22.66
N TYR A 34 -6.63 -8.88 -21.49
CA TYR A 34 -7.71 -8.24 -20.75
C TYR A 34 -8.11 -6.93 -21.44
N GLU A 35 -9.35 -6.50 -21.23
CA GLU A 35 -9.81 -5.16 -21.59
C GLU A 35 -9.62 -4.23 -20.39
N LEU A 36 -8.87 -3.14 -20.57
CA LEU A 36 -8.59 -2.18 -19.50
C LEU A 36 -9.57 -1.01 -19.52
N TYR A 37 -10.06 -0.66 -18.33
CA TYR A 37 -10.92 0.50 -18.08
C TYR A 37 -10.26 1.37 -17.00
N TYR A 38 -9.88 2.58 -17.37
CA TYR A 38 -9.24 3.55 -16.49
C TYR A 38 -10.26 4.50 -15.88
N MET A 39 -10.12 4.75 -14.58
CA MET A 39 -10.96 5.64 -13.79
C MET A 39 -10.10 6.41 -12.79
N GLU A 40 -10.50 7.64 -12.51
CA GLU A 40 -10.01 8.42 -11.38
C GLU A 40 -11.08 8.48 -10.27
N MET A 41 -10.79 9.12 -9.15
CA MET A 41 -11.74 9.21 -8.02
C MET A 41 -13.01 9.99 -8.38
N ASP A 42 -12.89 11.03 -9.20
CA ASP A 42 -14.00 11.88 -9.66
C ASP A 42 -14.91 11.19 -10.68
N ASP A 43 -14.43 10.11 -11.31
CA ASP A 43 -15.23 9.27 -12.19
C ASP A 43 -16.22 8.38 -11.44
N LEU A 44 -15.98 8.11 -10.16
CA LEU A 44 -16.80 7.20 -9.37
C LEU A 44 -18.06 7.89 -8.87
N PHE A 45 -19.21 7.24 -9.04
CA PHE A 45 -20.44 7.74 -8.45
C PHE A 45 -21.40 6.61 -8.06
N LEU A 46 -22.30 6.95 -7.14
CA LEU A 46 -23.36 6.07 -6.68
C LEU A 46 -24.70 6.67 -7.06
N TYR A 47 -25.48 5.97 -7.88
CA TYR A 47 -26.82 6.40 -8.27
C TYR A 47 -27.86 5.39 -7.79
N GLN A 48 -28.72 5.81 -6.86
CA GLN A 48 -29.75 4.96 -6.23
C GLN A 48 -29.20 3.61 -5.71
N GLY A 49 -27.97 3.61 -5.17
CA GLY A 49 -27.32 2.42 -4.61
C GLY A 49 -26.62 1.51 -5.63
N GLN A 50 -26.63 1.85 -6.91
CA GLN A 50 -25.81 1.22 -7.95
C GLN A 50 -24.48 1.96 -8.11
N ALA A 51 -23.38 1.22 -8.05
CA ALA A 51 -22.04 1.75 -8.31
C ALA A 51 -21.77 1.88 -9.80
N ARG A 52 -21.35 3.06 -10.22
CA ARG A 52 -21.11 3.42 -11.62
C ARG A 52 -19.84 4.25 -11.74
N ALA A 53 -19.32 4.34 -12.96
CA ALA A 53 -18.23 5.24 -13.26
C ALA A 53 -18.27 5.75 -14.70
N THR A 54 -17.69 6.93 -14.92
CA THR A 54 -17.28 7.38 -16.26
C THR A 54 -15.89 6.83 -16.58
N ALA A 55 -15.82 5.67 -17.23
CA ALA A 55 -14.56 4.97 -17.49
C ALA A 55 -14.08 5.16 -18.92
N ALA A 56 -12.78 5.36 -19.10
CA ALA A 56 -12.14 5.36 -20.41
C ALA A 56 -11.52 3.99 -20.70
N LYS A 57 -11.73 3.45 -21.90
CA LYS A 57 -10.97 2.27 -22.33
C LYS A 57 -9.51 2.66 -22.49
N ALA A 58 -8.60 1.87 -21.92
CA ALA A 58 -7.18 2.20 -21.88
C ALA A 58 -6.35 1.23 -22.72
N THR A 59 -5.33 1.75 -23.38
CA THR A 59 -4.21 0.99 -23.94
C THR A 59 -2.92 1.55 -23.33
N VAL A 60 -2.02 0.68 -22.88
CA VAL A 60 -0.73 1.08 -22.30
C VAL A 60 0.44 0.60 -23.13
N PHE A 61 1.52 1.37 -23.12
CA PHE A 61 2.73 1.12 -23.90
C PHE A 61 3.96 1.28 -23.00
N ASP A 62 4.90 0.35 -23.06
CA ASP A 62 6.18 0.49 -22.32
C ASP A 62 7.12 1.47 -23.05
N ASP A 63 6.67 2.72 -23.14
CA ASP A 63 7.31 3.83 -23.83
C ASP A 63 7.25 5.08 -22.93
N VAL A 64 8.42 5.60 -22.55
CA VAL A 64 8.54 6.74 -21.63
C VAL A 64 8.02 8.06 -22.20
N ASP A 65 7.86 8.16 -23.53
CA ASP A 65 7.36 9.38 -24.18
C ASP A 65 5.84 9.30 -24.46
N ASN A 66 5.28 8.09 -24.52
CA ASN A 66 3.87 7.86 -24.82
C ASN A 66 3.37 6.54 -24.20
N TRP A 67 3.18 6.52 -22.87
CA TRP A 67 2.90 5.28 -22.15
C TRP A 67 1.43 4.87 -22.10
N TYR A 68 0.51 5.70 -22.58
CA TYR A 68 -0.92 5.39 -22.53
C TYR A 68 -1.71 6.08 -23.65
N ALA A 69 -2.85 5.48 -24.00
CA ALA A 69 -3.91 6.09 -24.78
C ALA A 69 -5.26 5.79 -24.11
N LEU A 70 -6.12 6.80 -24.00
CA LEU A 70 -7.47 6.69 -23.46
C LEU A 70 -8.48 7.01 -24.55
N GLU A 71 -9.52 6.18 -24.66
CA GLU A 71 -10.71 6.49 -25.45
C GLU A 71 -11.63 7.47 -24.70
N ASP A 72 -12.70 7.93 -25.36
CA ASP A 72 -13.72 8.75 -24.72
C ASP A 72 -14.36 8.00 -23.55
N LYS A 73 -14.56 8.72 -22.42
CA LYS A 73 -15.19 8.16 -21.23
C LYS A 73 -16.63 7.74 -21.52
N GLN A 74 -17.02 6.58 -21.01
CA GLN A 74 -18.37 6.04 -21.07
C GLN A 74 -18.90 5.76 -19.68
N ASP A 75 -20.20 6.01 -19.47
CA ASP A 75 -20.89 5.64 -18.24
C ASP A 75 -21.14 4.12 -18.23
N ILE A 76 -20.53 3.42 -17.29
CA ILE A 76 -20.65 1.98 -17.09
C ILE A 76 -21.14 1.67 -15.67
N ALA A 77 -21.85 0.55 -15.50
CA ALA A 77 -21.99 -0.01 -14.17
C ALA A 77 -20.68 -0.68 -13.78
N LEU A 78 -20.20 -0.47 -12.55
CA LEU A 78 -18.97 -1.13 -12.10
C LEU A 78 -19.13 -2.65 -12.08
N SER A 79 -20.36 -3.15 -11.94
CA SER A 79 -20.73 -4.57 -12.05
C SER A 79 -20.50 -5.17 -13.45
N ASP A 80 -20.29 -4.35 -14.48
CA ASP A 80 -19.99 -4.83 -15.83
C ASP A 80 -18.50 -5.22 -15.99
N LEU A 81 -17.68 -4.91 -14.99
CA LEU A 81 -16.27 -5.28 -14.89
C LEU A 81 -16.15 -6.58 -14.07
N ASP A 82 -15.24 -7.46 -14.50
CA ASP A 82 -14.96 -8.69 -13.75
C ASP A 82 -14.12 -8.38 -12.50
N VAL A 83 -13.15 -7.47 -12.63
CA VAL A 83 -12.24 -7.08 -11.56
C VAL A 83 -11.96 -5.57 -11.56
N ILE A 84 -11.84 -4.98 -10.37
CA ILE A 84 -11.41 -3.58 -10.17
C ILE A 84 -10.19 -3.54 -9.26
N LEU A 85 -9.12 -2.90 -9.72
CA LEU A 85 -7.94 -2.62 -8.94
C LEU A 85 -8.07 -1.22 -8.29
N MET A 86 -8.19 -1.18 -6.96
CA MET A 86 -8.14 0.07 -6.19
C MET A 86 -6.67 0.43 -5.92
N ARG A 87 -6.10 1.28 -6.77
CA ARG A 87 -4.69 1.67 -6.80
C ARG A 87 -4.46 3.15 -6.53
N LYS A 88 -5.46 3.85 -5.97
CA LYS A 88 -5.33 5.22 -5.49
C LYS A 88 -4.29 5.28 -4.37
N ASP A 89 -3.34 6.21 -4.46
CA ASP A 89 -2.36 6.42 -3.40
C ASP A 89 -3.03 7.04 -2.15
N PRO A 90 -2.53 6.73 -0.94
CA PRO A 90 -2.85 7.48 0.28
C PRO A 90 -2.69 9.01 0.12
N PRO A 91 -3.32 9.82 1.00
CA PRO A 91 -3.73 9.48 2.35
C PRO A 91 -4.97 8.60 2.42
N PHE A 92 -5.05 7.78 3.48
CA PHE A 92 -6.28 7.09 3.82
C PHE A 92 -7.19 8.06 4.60
N ASP A 93 -7.94 8.84 3.85
CA ASP A 93 -8.86 9.86 4.36
C ASP A 93 -10.32 9.44 4.19
N THR A 94 -11.24 10.36 4.51
CA THR A 94 -12.67 10.10 4.40
C THR A 94 -13.12 9.88 2.95
N GLU A 95 -12.47 10.52 1.97
CA GLU A 95 -12.79 10.35 0.55
C GLU A 95 -12.40 8.94 0.07
N TYR A 96 -11.24 8.44 0.52
CA TYR A 96 -10.85 7.05 0.31
C TYR A 96 -11.90 6.09 0.89
N ILE A 97 -12.37 6.35 2.11
CA ILE A 97 -13.44 5.56 2.74
C ILE A 97 -14.73 5.61 1.91
N TYR A 98 -15.16 6.77 1.43
CA TYR A 98 -16.35 6.89 0.60
C TYR A 98 -16.25 6.09 -0.69
N ALA A 99 -15.09 6.13 -1.36
CA ALA A 99 -14.85 5.30 -2.53
C ALA A 99 -14.95 3.81 -2.21
N THR A 100 -14.49 3.35 -1.03
CA THR A 100 -14.66 1.94 -0.65
C THR A 100 -16.13 1.54 -0.55
N TYR A 101 -17.05 2.41 -0.12
CA TYR A 101 -18.48 2.08 -0.10
C TYR A 101 -19.07 1.99 -1.50
N ILE A 102 -18.63 2.81 -2.44
CA ILE A 102 -19.04 2.71 -3.86
C ILE A 102 -18.55 1.37 -4.43
N LEU A 103 -17.27 1.04 -4.20
CA LEU A 103 -16.68 -0.23 -4.65
C LEU A 103 -17.33 -1.46 -4.03
N GLU A 104 -17.74 -1.38 -2.76
CA GLU A 104 -18.45 -2.46 -2.07
C GLU A 104 -19.82 -2.74 -2.72
N ARG A 105 -20.48 -1.73 -3.28
CA ARG A 105 -21.72 -1.93 -4.06
C ARG A 105 -21.48 -2.64 -5.40
N ALA A 106 -20.30 -2.50 -5.99
CA ALA A 106 -19.89 -3.31 -7.15
C ALA A 106 -19.52 -4.74 -6.73
N GLU A 107 -18.85 -4.90 -5.58
CA GLU A 107 -18.52 -6.20 -4.99
C GLU A 107 -19.78 -7.01 -4.68
N ASP A 108 -20.79 -6.39 -4.06
CA ASP A 108 -22.11 -7.00 -3.80
C ASP A 108 -22.81 -7.48 -5.09
N ALA A 109 -22.50 -6.85 -6.23
CA ALA A 109 -23.06 -7.17 -7.54
C ALA A 109 -22.22 -8.20 -8.33
N GLY A 110 -21.11 -8.68 -7.77
CA GLY A 110 -20.31 -9.78 -8.32
C GLY A 110 -18.92 -9.40 -8.84
N THR A 111 -18.54 -8.12 -8.84
CA THR A 111 -17.21 -7.67 -9.27
C THR A 111 -16.16 -7.98 -8.20
N LEU A 112 -15.03 -8.57 -8.57
CA LEU A 112 -13.90 -8.71 -7.65
C LEU A 112 -13.23 -7.35 -7.45
N VAL A 113 -13.09 -6.88 -6.21
CA VAL A 113 -12.33 -5.65 -5.92
C VAL A 113 -11.02 -5.99 -5.21
N VAL A 114 -9.92 -5.45 -5.73
CA VAL A 114 -8.56 -5.73 -5.27
C VAL A 114 -7.91 -4.44 -4.76
N ASN A 115 -7.66 -4.27 -3.47
CA ASN A 115 -8.04 -5.15 -2.34
C ASN A 115 -9.50 -4.97 -1.89
N LYS A 116 -10.01 -5.92 -1.09
CA LYS A 116 -11.39 -5.91 -0.57
C LYS A 116 -11.75 -4.57 0.11
N PRO A 117 -12.84 -3.87 -0.27
CA PRO A 117 -13.20 -2.55 0.26
C PRO A 117 -13.38 -2.51 1.78
N GLN A 118 -14.07 -3.49 2.35
CA GLN A 118 -14.22 -3.60 3.81
C GLN A 118 -12.85 -3.71 4.50
N SER A 119 -11.97 -4.55 3.98
CA SER A 119 -10.66 -4.79 4.55
C SER A 119 -9.74 -3.58 4.43
N LEU A 120 -9.88 -2.75 3.39
CA LEU A 120 -9.19 -1.46 3.29
C LEU A 120 -9.58 -0.52 4.44
N ARG A 121 -10.85 -0.55 4.89
CA ARG A 121 -11.31 0.22 6.07
C ARG A 121 -10.86 -0.38 7.39
N ASP A 122 -10.79 -1.71 7.48
CA ASP A 122 -10.39 -2.41 8.70
C ASP A 122 -8.87 -2.38 8.93
N ALA A 123 -8.07 -2.38 7.85
CA ALA A 123 -6.63 -2.59 7.88
C ALA A 123 -5.85 -1.29 7.61
N ASN A 124 -5.99 -0.28 8.48
CA ASN A 124 -5.14 0.91 8.40
C ASN A 124 -3.65 0.53 8.46
N GLU A 125 -2.85 1.10 7.56
CA GLU A 125 -1.48 0.62 7.29
C GLU A 125 -0.53 0.65 8.50
N LYS A 126 -0.84 1.48 9.51
CA LYS A 126 -0.07 1.55 10.76
C LYS A 126 -0.77 0.81 11.88
N LEU A 127 -2.06 1.07 12.11
CA LEU A 127 -2.80 0.47 13.22
C LEU A 127 -3.03 -1.04 13.05
N PHE A 128 -3.05 -1.56 11.84
CA PHE A 128 -3.26 -2.99 11.61
C PHE A 128 -2.11 -3.84 12.18
N THR A 129 -0.94 -3.23 12.41
CA THR A 129 0.18 -3.87 13.13
C THR A 129 -0.18 -4.26 14.57
N ALA A 130 -1.21 -3.65 15.18
CA ALA A 130 -1.68 -3.99 16.53
C ALA A 130 -2.19 -5.43 16.65
N TRP A 131 -2.61 -6.05 15.54
CA TRP A 131 -3.03 -7.46 15.50
C TRP A 131 -1.86 -8.45 15.42
N PHE A 132 -0.62 -7.94 15.33
CA PHE A 132 0.62 -8.72 15.21
C PHE A 132 1.70 -8.17 16.16
N SER A 133 1.29 -7.69 17.34
CA SER A 133 2.14 -6.94 18.28
C SER A 133 3.42 -7.67 18.72
N GLU A 134 3.43 -9.00 18.68
CA GLU A 134 4.58 -9.86 18.92
C GLU A 134 5.68 -9.71 17.86
N HIS A 135 5.32 -9.25 16.66
CA HIS A 135 6.21 -9.03 15.53
C HIS A 135 6.60 -7.56 15.34
N THR A 136 6.05 -6.62 16.09
CA THR A 136 6.30 -5.17 15.93
C THR A 136 7.38 -4.67 16.91
N PRO A 137 7.94 -3.45 16.73
CA PRO A 137 8.59 -2.77 17.84
C PRO A 137 7.56 -2.45 18.94
N ASP A 138 8.03 -2.12 20.14
CA ASP A 138 7.16 -1.54 21.17
C ASP A 138 6.50 -0.28 20.57
N THR A 139 5.17 -0.22 20.65
CA THR A 139 4.34 0.73 19.91
C THR A 139 3.28 1.32 20.83
N LEU A 140 3.19 2.64 20.84
CA LEU A 140 2.17 3.42 21.53
C LEU A 140 1.39 4.24 20.50
N VAL A 141 0.06 4.24 20.60
CA VAL A 141 -0.79 5.18 19.86
C VAL A 141 -1.55 6.03 20.86
N THR A 142 -1.37 7.35 20.79
CA THR A 142 -1.97 8.27 21.76
C THR A 142 -2.11 9.69 21.21
N ARG A 143 -2.95 10.51 21.86
CA ARG A 143 -2.97 11.98 21.72
C ARG A 143 -2.26 12.69 22.87
N SER A 144 -1.88 11.95 23.91
CA SER A 144 -1.31 12.50 25.14
C SER A 144 0.19 12.69 25.02
N GLN A 145 0.63 13.94 25.07
CA GLN A 145 2.06 14.27 25.13
C GLN A 145 2.74 13.66 26.37
N ALA A 146 2.03 13.55 27.51
CA ALA A 146 2.60 12.95 28.72
C ALA A 146 2.97 11.48 28.49
N GLN A 147 2.09 10.71 27.84
CA GLN A 147 2.36 9.31 27.51
C GLN A 147 3.51 9.18 26.49
N ILE A 148 3.60 10.09 25.51
CA ILE A 148 4.72 10.09 24.57
C ILE A 148 6.05 10.35 25.29
N ARG A 149 6.09 11.28 26.26
CA ARG A 149 7.31 11.56 27.05
C ARG A 149 7.70 10.41 27.98
N GLU A 150 6.71 9.73 28.57
CA GLU A 150 6.95 8.52 29.35
C GLU A 150 7.52 7.41 28.46
N PHE A 151 6.95 7.23 27.27
CA PHE A 151 7.44 6.28 26.27
C PHE A 151 8.86 6.61 25.80
N LEU A 152 9.17 7.89 25.58
CA LEU A 152 10.53 8.36 25.29
C LEU A 152 11.47 8.02 26.45
N THR A 153 11.07 8.29 27.70
CA THR A 153 11.88 7.99 28.89
C THR A 153 12.18 6.50 29.03
N LYS A 154 11.23 5.65 28.68
CA LYS A 154 11.40 4.19 28.70
C LYS A 154 12.43 3.69 27.69
N HIS A 155 12.44 4.26 26.47
CA HIS A 155 13.20 3.73 25.33
C HIS A 155 14.45 4.53 24.98
N GLY A 156 14.54 5.80 25.39
CA GLY A 156 15.65 6.73 25.09
C GLY A 156 15.76 7.20 23.63
N ASP A 157 15.21 6.45 22.67
CA ASP A 157 15.22 6.76 21.23
C ASP A 157 13.95 6.19 20.58
N ILE A 158 13.12 7.06 20.01
CA ILE A 158 11.81 6.69 19.47
C ILE A 158 11.59 7.32 18.09
N ILE A 159 10.68 6.71 17.33
CA ILE A 159 10.09 7.27 16.11
C ILE A 159 8.68 7.75 16.43
N LEU A 160 8.36 8.99 16.04
CA LEU A 160 7.01 9.55 16.06
C LEU A 160 6.51 9.74 14.63
N LYS A 161 5.29 9.29 14.34
CA LYS A 161 4.68 9.35 13.00
C LYS A 161 3.16 9.54 13.03
N PRO A 162 2.56 10.18 12.02
CA PRO A 162 1.09 10.27 11.88
C PRO A 162 0.49 8.92 11.46
N LEU A 163 -0.83 8.79 11.56
CA LEU A 163 -1.55 7.54 11.23
C LEU A 163 -2.04 7.44 9.77
N ASP A 164 -2.14 8.57 9.07
CA ASP A 164 -2.83 8.73 7.78
C ASP A 164 -1.87 8.92 6.57
N GLY A 165 -0.64 9.39 6.80
CA GLY A 165 0.34 9.63 5.73
C GLY A 165 1.08 8.39 5.22
N MET A 166 1.67 8.48 4.03
CA MET A 166 2.55 7.46 3.45
C MET A 166 3.95 8.02 3.16
N GLY A 167 4.88 7.17 2.69
CA GLY A 167 6.13 7.62 2.06
C GLY A 167 7.13 8.34 2.96
N GLY A 168 6.98 8.26 4.28
CA GLY A 168 7.85 8.94 5.23
C GLY A 168 7.44 10.39 5.56
N ALA A 169 6.19 10.76 5.26
CA ALA A 169 5.64 12.04 5.68
C ALA A 169 5.60 12.16 7.22
N SER A 170 6.13 13.26 7.74
CA SER A 170 6.11 13.61 9.17
C SER A 170 6.64 12.50 10.11
N ILE A 171 7.69 11.78 9.68
CA ILE A 171 8.43 10.86 10.54
C ILE A 171 9.53 11.62 11.26
N PHE A 172 9.47 11.62 12.59
CA PHE A 172 10.47 12.25 13.45
C PHE A 172 11.17 11.18 14.28
N ARG A 173 12.50 11.23 14.33
CA ARG A 173 13.26 10.50 15.35
C ARG A 173 13.55 11.44 16.50
N VAL A 174 13.19 11.01 17.70
CA VAL A 174 13.37 11.79 18.93
C VAL A 174 14.20 10.98 19.91
N LYS A 175 15.30 11.57 20.36
CA LYS A 175 16.14 11.02 21.44
C LYS A 175 15.76 11.67 22.79
N GLN A 176 16.20 11.05 23.88
CA GLN A 176 15.86 11.45 25.25
C GLN A 176 15.95 12.97 25.51
N ASP A 177 17.00 13.61 25.01
CA ASP A 177 17.30 15.03 25.25
C ASP A 177 16.98 15.93 24.05
N ASP A 178 16.13 15.49 23.12
CA ASP A 178 15.77 16.29 21.94
C ASP A 178 14.95 17.53 22.36
N PRO A 179 15.42 18.76 22.06
CA PRO A 179 14.73 19.98 22.48
C PRO A 179 13.38 20.16 21.78
N ASN A 180 13.12 19.45 20.68
CA ASN A 180 11.94 19.62 19.85
C ASN A 180 10.78 18.68 20.22
N ILE A 181 10.92 17.79 21.20
CA ILE A 181 9.84 16.87 21.60
C ILE A 181 8.52 17.59 21.91
N GLY A 182 8.59 18.82 22.44
CA GLY A 182 7.43 19.68 22.65
C GLY A 182 6.64 19.91 21.37
N VAL A 183 7.27 20.63 20.43
CA VAL A 183 6.65 21.03 19.15
C VAL A 183 6.35 19.84 18.25
N ILE A 184 7.14 18.77 18.28
CA ILE A 184 6.85 17.54 17.51
C ILE A 184 5.55 16.90 17.99
N CYS A 185 5.34 16.78 19.31
CA CYS A 185 4.08 16.26 19.84
C CYS A 185 2.90 17.15 19.46
N GLU A 186 3.03 18.46 19.62
CA GLU A 186 1.98 19.43 19.27
C GLU A 186 1.62 19.36 17.79
N THR A 187 2.62 19.26 16.91
CA THR A 187 2.42 19.18 15.46
C THR A 187 1.74 17.87 15.07
N LEU A 188 2.25 16.72 15.54
CA LEU A 188 1.72 15.41 15.15
C LEU A 188 0.34 15.12 15.73
N THR A 189 0.06 15.62 16.93
CA THR A 189 -1.23 15.41 17.60
C THR A 189 -2.20 16.56 17.38
N GLU A 190 -1.86 17.57 16.56
CA GLU A 190 -2.64 18.82 16.44
C GLU A 190 -3.09 19.35 17.81
N HIS A 191 -2.12 19.63 18.67
CA HIS A 191 -2.33 20.05 20.07
C HIS A 191 -3.23 19.09 20.88
N GLY A 192 -3.09 17.78 20.68
CA GLY A 192 -3.85 16.73 21.38
C GLY A 192 -5.21 16.38 20.77
N SER A 193 -5.57 16.96 19.62
CA SER A 193 -6.83 16.68 18.92
C SER A 193 -6.75 15.49 17.94
N ARG A 194 -5.54 14.97 17.64
CA ARG A 194 -5.29 13.80 16.78
C ARG A 194 -4.39 12.76 17.45
N PHE A 195 -4.57 11.50 17.05
CA PHE A 195 -3.69 10.40 17.45
C PHE A 195 -2.40 10.41 16.63
N ALA A 196 -1.29 10.15 17.32
CA ALA A 196 0.00 9.88 16.71
C ALA A 196 0.51 8.51 17.19
N MET A 197 1.43 7.92 16.43
CA MET A 197 2.10 6.68 16.78
C MET A 197 3.54 6.98 17.23
N ALA A 198 3.94 6.37 18.35
CA ALA A 198 5.30 6.29 18.82
C ALA A 198 5.79 4.84 18.74
N GLN A 199 6.97 4.61 18.20
CA GLN A 199 7.61 3.30 18.15
C GLN A 199 9.03 3.39 18.70
N GLN A 200 9.52 2.32 19.32
CA GLN A 200 10.94 2.20 19.64
C GLN A 200 11.77 2.35 18.34
N TYR A 201 12.84 3.16 18.37
CA TYR A 201 13.76 3.26 17.24
C TYR A 201 14.50 1.94 17.00
N ILE A 202 14.55 1.48 15.75
CA ILE A 202 15.21 0.23 15.34
C ILE A 202 16.52 0.59 14.59
N PRO A 203 17.72 0.38 15.20
CA PRO A 203 19.00 0.74 14.59
C PRO A 203 19.28 0.10 13.22
N GLU A 204 18.70 -1.07 12.97
CA GLU A 204 18.81 -1.85 11.74
C GLU A 204 18.24 -1.13 10.51
N ILE A 205 17.53 0.00 10.66
CA ILE A 205 17.12 0.86 9.53
C ILE A 205 18.30 1.25 8.63
N LYS A 206 19.52 1.31 9.17
CA LYS A 206 20.76 1.52 8.40
C LYS A 206 21.02 0.44 7.33
N GLN A 207 20.48 -0.76 7.52
CA GLN A 207 20.56 -1.89 6.58
C GLN A 207 19.43 -1.86 5.53
N GLY A 208 18.45 -0.99 5.73
CA GLY A 208 17.31 -0.76 4.87
C GLY A 208 15.98 -1.14 5.52
N ASP A 209 14.95 -0.37 5.19
CA ASP A 209 13.55 -0.73 5.42
C ASP A 209 13.08 -1.63 4.27
N LYS A 210 12.91 -2.93 4.56
CA LYS A 210 12.63 -3.96 3.57
C LYS A 210 11.14 -3.97 3.22
N ARG A 211 10.84 -3.71 1.93
CA ARG A 211 9.52 -3.94 1.33
C ARG A 211 9.42 -5.41 0.92
N VAL A 212 8.69 -6.21 1.70
CA VAL A 212 8.36 -7.61 1.38
C VAL A 212 6.95 -7.63 0.78
N LEU A 213 6.80 -8.22 -0.40
CA LEU A 213 5.49 -8.31 -1.05
C LEU A 213 4.81 -9.63 -0.69
N VAL A 214 3.50 -9.59 -0.50
CA VAL A 214 2.65 -10.76 -0.29
C VAL A 214 1.53 -10.73 -1.33
N VAL A 215 1.38 -11.82 -2.07
CA VAL A 215 0.39 -12.00 -3.13
C VAL A 215 -0.55 -13.14 -2.75
N ASN A 216 -1.80 -12.83 -2.43
CA ASN A 216 -2.85 -13.77 -2.04
C ASN A 216 -2.43 -14.74 -0.91
N GLY A 217 -1.65 -14.23 0.05
CA GLY A 217 -1.08 -14.99 1.16
C GLY A 217 0.22 -15.73 0.84
N GLU A 218 0.75 -15.65 -0.38
CA GLU A 218 2.08 -16.15 -0.74
C GLU A 218 3.12 -15.05 -0.56
N VAL A 219 4.16 -15.31 0.22
CA VAL A 219 5.27 -14.38 0.44
C VAL A 219 6.24 -14.45 -0.75
N ILE A 220 6.49 -13.30 -1.39
CA ILE A 220 7.46 -13.21 -2.48
C ILE A 220 8.88 -13.43 -1.91
N PRO A 221 9.72 -14.30 -2.51
CA PRO A 221 11.02 -14.69 -1.94
C PRO A 221 12.10 -13.60 -2.02
N TYR A 222 11.76 -12.44 -2.57
CA TYR A 222 12.62 -11.28 -2.71
C TYR A 222 11.93 -10.05 -2.14
N CYS A 223 12.74 -9.09 -1.69
CA CYS A 223 12.30 -7.80 -1.17
C CYS A 223 13.13 -6.67 -1.75
N LEU A 224 12.65 -5.44 -1.58
CA LEU A 224 13.45 -4.25 -1.82
C LEU A 224 13.84 -3.62 -0.49
N ALA A 225 15.12 -3.69 -0.13
CA ALA A 225 15.67 -2.95 1.01
C ALA A 225 15.82 -1.48 0.63
N ARG A 226 15.12 -0.58 1.33
CA ARG A 226 15.14 0.86 1.05
C ARG A 226 16.03 1.55 2.09
N ILE A 227 17.25 1.88 1.67
CA ILE A 227 18.34 2.30 2.56
C ILE A 227 18.38 3.84 2.62
N PRO A 228 18.30 4.46 3.82
CA PRO A 228 18.41 5.90 3.97
C PRO A 228 19.72 6.44 3.37
N GLN A 229 19.70 7.67 2.83
CA GLN A 229 20.85 8.32 2.20
C GLN A 229 21.11 9.70 2.81
N GLY A 230 22.35 10.19 2.74
CA GLY A 230 22.66 11.60 3.00
C GLY A 230 22.34 12.14 4.40
N GLY A 231 22.34 11.30 5.43
CA GLY A 231 21.97 11.70 6.80
C GLY A 231 20.46 11.73 7.07
N GLU A 232 19.64 11.33 6.10
CA GLU A 232 18.20 11.13 6.25
C GLU A 232 17.90 9.95 7.18
N THR A 233 16.83 10.06 7.95
CA THR A 233 16.39 8.98 8.85
C THR A 233 15.43 8.00 8.17
N ARG A 234 14.79 8.45 7.08
CA ARG A 234 13.79 7.70 6.33
C ARG A 234 14.42 6.84 5.24
N GLY A 235 14.00 5.59 5.15
CA GLY A 235 14.42 4.66 4.10
C GLY A 235 13.64 4.80 2.79
N ASN A 236 12.43 5.39 2.83
CA ASN A 236 11.49 5.39 1.69
C ASN A 236 12.10 5.96 0.40
N LEU A 237 11.80 5.32 -0.74
CA LEU A 237 12.24 5.80 -2.07
C LEU A 237 11.72 7.22 -2.35
N ALA A 238 10.51 7.55 -1.89
CA ALA A 238 9.91 8.87 -2.01
C ALA A 238 10.71 9.96 -1.26
N ALA A 239 11.46 9.59 -0.22
CA ALA A 239 12.34 10.48 0.53
C ALA A 239 13.81 10.44 0.02
N GLY A 240 14.07 9.83 -1.14
CA GLY A 240 15.41 9.73 -1.74
C GLY A 240 16.23 8.52 -1.27
N GLY A 241 15.61 7.55 -0.60
CA GLY A 241 16.28 6.30 -0.23
C GLY A 241 16.77 5.50 -1.45
N ARG A 242 17.84 4.72 -1.26
CA ARG A 242 18.37 3.82 -2.30
C ARG A 242 17.72 2.44 -2.15
N GLY A 243 17.04 1.98 -3.21
CA GLY A 243 16.52 0.62 -3.29
C GLY A 243 17.63 -0.39 -3.60
N GLU A 244 17.63 -1.52 -2.90
CA GLU A 244 18.49 -2.66 -3.17
C GLU A 244 17.67 -3.94 -3.08
N ALA A 245 17.49 -4.63 -4.20
CA ALA A 245 16.74 -5.87 -4.25
C ALA A 245 17.56 -7.00 -3.62
N ARG A 246 16.95 -7.80 -2.75
CA ARG A 246 17.60 -8.90 -2.02
C ARG A 246 16.66 -10.08 -1.84
N PRO A 247 17.15 -11.32 -1.72
CA PRO A 247 16.37 -12.41 -1.13
C PRO A 247 15.89 -12.02 0.27
N ILE A 248 14.69 -12.44 0.65
CA ILE A 248 14.23 -12.28 2.03
C ILE A 248 15.07 -13.15 2.97
N SER A 249 15.36 -12.65 4.18
CA SER A 249 16.02 -13.46 5.20
C SER A 249 15.04 -14.44 5.86
N GLU A 250 15.56 -15.40 6.63
CA GLU A 250 14.70 -16.31 7.41
C GLU A 250 13.80 -15.56 8.40
N ASP A 251 14.28 -14.47 9.00
CA ASP A 251 13.48 -13.69 9.95
C ASP A 251 12.40 -12.85 9.24
N ASP A 252 12.70 -12.34 8.05
CA ASP A 252 11.70 -11.68 7.19
C ASP A 252 10.59 -12.65 6.81
N LEU A 253 10.98 -13.86 6.41
CA LEU A 253 10.04 -14.91 6.03
C LEU A 253 9.14 -15.31 7.22
N LYS A 254 9.71 -15.48 8.42
CA LYS A 254 8.93 -15.81 9.63
C LYS A 254 7.88 -14.73 9.92
N VAL A 255 8.26 -13.45 9.88
CA VAL A 255 7.34 -12.33 10.11
C VAL A 255 6.26 -12.29 9.02
N ALA A 256 6.66 -12.38 7.75
CA ALA A 256 5.72 -12.34 6.64
C ALA A 256 4.72 -13.52 6.66
N GLN A 257 5.19 -14.73 6.99
CA GLN A 257 4.36 -15.93 7.11
C GLN A 257 3.38 -15.87 8.29
N ALA A 258 3.71 -15.16 9.36
CA ALA A 258 2.76 -14.95 10.47
C ALA A 258 1.58 -14.05 10.04
N VAL A 259 1.84 -13.06 9.19
CA VAL A 259 0.83 -12.09 8.73
C VAL A 259 0.01 -12.63 7.55
N ALA A 260 0.64 -13.36 6.63
CA ALA A 260 0.09 -13.74 5.33
C ALA A 260 -1.27 -14.49 5.36
N PRO A 261 -1.54 -15.44 6.29
CA PRO A 261 -2.84 -16.12 6.38
C PRO A 261 -3.99 -15.14 6.62
N THR A 262 -3.78 -14.15 7.50
CA THR A 262 -4.79 -13.12 7.83
C THR A 262 -5.05 -12.21 6.62
N LEU A 263 -4.01 -11.87 5.85
CA LEU A 263 -4.17 -11.08 4.62
C LEU A 263 -5.06 -11.81 3.62
N LYS A 264 -4.81 -13.11 3.42
CA LYS A 264 -5.60 -13.96 2.53
C LYS A 264 -7.05 -14.07 2.98
N GLU A 265 -7.29 -14.33 4.26
CA GLU A 265 -8.63 -14.41 4.86
C GLU A 265 -9.41 -13.11 4.66
N LYS A 266 -8.74 -11.96 4.83
CA LYS A 266 -9.34 -10.63 4.64
C LYS A 266 -9.47 -10.22 3.18
N GLY A 267 -9.06 -11.02 2.19
CA GLY A 267 -9.09 -10.60 0.79
C GLY A 267 -8.15 -9.42 0.48
N LEU A 268 -7.07 -9.30 1.24
CA LEU A 268 -5.95 -8.40 0.95
C LEU A 268 -4.98 -9.16 0.02
N ILE A 269 -5.27 -9.13 -1.28
CA ILE A 269 -4.62 -9.93 -2.32
C ILE A 269 -3.23 -9.38 -2.64
N PHE A 270 -3.01 -8.07 -2.63
CA PHE A 270 -1.70 -7.49 -2.93
C PHE A 270 -1.28 -6.54 -1.82
N VAL A 271 -0.27 -6.93 -1.05
CA VAL A 271 0.15 -6.24 0.18
C VAL A 271 1.66 -6.05 0.20
N GLY A 272 2.10 -4.89 0.70
CA GLY A 272 3.51 -4.62 0.98
C GLY A 272 3.77 -4.52 2.48
N LEU A 273 4.54 -5.45 3.03
CA LEU A 273 5.01 -5.42 4.41
C LEU A 273 6.30 -4.61 4.48
N ASP A 274 6.38 -3.72 5.47
CA ASP A 274 7.59 -2.96 5.77
C ASP A 274 8.24 -3.58 7.01
N ILE A 275 9.48 -4.05 6.86
CA ILE A 275 10.23 -4.76 7.89
C ILE A 275 11.59 -4.11 8.10
N ILE A 276 11.88 -3.70 9.33
CA ILE A 276 13.20 -3.20 9.75
C ILE A 276 13.80 -4.20 10.73
N GLY A 277 15.01 -4.69 10.45
CA GLY A 277 15.60 -5.79 11.21
C GLY A 277 14.72 -7.02 11.11
N ASN A 278 14.13 -7.45 12.23
CA ASN A 278 13.14 -8.53 12.34
C ASN A 278 11.76 -8.04 12.82
N LYS A 279 11.47 -6.75 12.67
CA LYS A 279 10.25 -6.11 13.17
C LYS A 279 9.38 -5.58 12.05
N LEU A 280 8.11 -5.95 12.08
CA LEU A 280 7.05 -5.40 11.23
C LEU A 280 6.73 -3.97 11.67
N THR A 281 6.87 -3.00 10.78
CA THR A 281 6.63 -1.59 11.10
C THR A 281 5.32 -1.06 10.52
N GLU A 282 4.94 -1.52 9.32
CA GLU A 282 3.71 -1.13 8.59
C GLU A 282 3.22 -2.26 7.66
N ILE A 283 1.92 -2.28 7.37
CA ILE A 283 1.26 -3.21 6.43
C ILE A 283 0.54 -2.37 5.36
N ASN A 284 1.19 -2.17 4.20
CA ASN A 284 0.65 -1.34 3.12
C ASN A 284 -0.38 -2.13 2.31
N VAL A 285 -1.65 -1.76 2.41
CA VAL A 285 -2.79 -2.46 1.77
C VAL A 285 -3.45 -1.65 0.65
N THR A 286 -3.11 -0.38 0.51
CA THR A 286 -3.72 0.53 -0.47
C THR A 286 -3.03 0.39 -1.83
N ALA A 287 -1.88 1.04 -2.00
CA ALA A 287 -1.11 1.08 -3.24
C ALA A 287 0.36 0.66 -3.04
N PRO A 288 0.67 -0.52 -2.46
CA PRO A 288 2.06 -0.96 -2.31
C PRO A 288 2.78 -1.01 -3.67
N THR A 289 4.07 -0.67 -3.65
CA THR A 289 4.94 -0.60 -4.84
C THR A 289 6.21 -1.45 -4.64
N CYS A 290 7.22 -1.27 -5.50
CA CYS A 290 8.51 -1.96 -5.57
C CYS A 290 8.55 -3.22 -6.44
N VAL A 291 7.52 -3.48 -7.25
CA VAL A 291 7.50 -4.65 -8.15
C VAL A 291 8.58 -4.54 -9.22
N LYS A 292 8.62 -3.42 -9.95
CA LYS A 292 9.54 -3.25 -11.08
C LYS A 292 11.01 -3.37 -10.66
N GLU A 293 11.39 -2.83 -9.51
CA GLU A 293 12.75 -2.93 -9.00
C GLU A 293 13.14 -4.36 -8.61
N ILE A 294 12.20 -5.16 -8.09
CA ILE A 294 12.46 -6.55 -7.72
C ILE A 294 12.57 -7.42 -8.98
N GLU A 295 11.62 -7.31 -9.92
CA GLU A 295 11.63 -8.07 -11.17
C GLU A 295 12.81 -7.70 -12.09
N ALA A 296 13.31 -6.46 -12.02
CA ALA A 296 14.52 -6.07 -12.74
C ALA A 296 15.80 -6.74 -12.20
N ALA A 297 15.80 -7.16 -10.94
CA ALA A 297 16.97 -7.73 -10.26
C ALA A 297 16.94 -9.26 -10.18
N PHE A 298 15.76 -9.88 -10.24
CA PHE A 298 15.57 -11.31 -10.08
C PHE A 298 14.66 -11.88 -11.17
N ASP A 299 14.92 -13.13 -11.56
CA ASP A 299 14.07 -13.87 -12.49
C ASP A 299 12.80 -14.36 -11.78
N ILE A 300 11.85 -13.45 -11.61
CA ILE A 300 10.55 -13.69 -11.01
C ILE A 300 9.51 -12.78 -11.67
N SER A 301 8.30 -13.29 -11.83
CA SER A 301 7.14 -12.50 -12.24
C SER A 301 6.14 -12.44 -11.08
N ILE A 302 6.18 -11.32 -10.35
CA ILE A 302 5.22 -11.01 -9.28
C ILE A 302 3.87 -10.71 -9.92
N MET A 303 3.85 -10.07 -11.09
CA MET A 303 2.62 -9.82 -11.84
C MET A 303 1.95 -11.11 -12.30
N ASP A 304 2.71 -12.15 -12.66
CA ASP A 304 2.08 -13.43 -13.02
C ASP A 304 1.37 -14.07 -11.83
N LYS A 305 2.04 -14.13 -10.67
CA LYS A 305 1.44 -14.61 -9.42
C LYS A 305 0.21 -13.81 -9.03
N PHE A 306 0.23 -12.49 -9.24
CA PHE A 306 -0.88 -11.60 -8.93
C PHE A 306 -2.10 -11.90 -9.80
N TYR A 307 -1.92 -12.05 -11.12
CA TYR A 307 -3.02 -12.35 -12.03
C TYR A 307 -3.50 -13.80 -11.95
N GLU A 308 -2.63 -14.77 -11.67
CA GLU A 308 -3.03 -16.13 -11.33
C GLU A 308 -4.01 -16.13 -10.13
N ALA A 309 -3.69 -15.38 -9.08
CA ALA A 309 -4.59 -15.25 -7.93
C ALA A 309 -5.93 -14.56 -8.24
N ILE A 310 -5.94 -13.58 -9.16
CA ILE A 310 -7.17 -12.93 -9.63
C ILE A 310 -8.01 -13.93 -10.44
N GLU A 311 -7.40 -14.60 -11.41
CA GLU A 311 -8.08 -15.57 -12.30
C GLU A 311 -8.67 -16.73 -11.51
N GLU A 312 -7.93 -17.24 -10.52
CA GLU A 312 -8.45 -18.25 -9.57
C GLU A 312 -9.70 -17.74 -8.86
N LYS A 313 -9.70 -16.53 -8.31
CA LYS A 313 -10.86 -15.97 -7.60
C LYS A 313 -12.06 -15.75 -8.53
N LEU A 314 -11.83 -15.26 -9.74
CA LEU A 314 -12.88 -15.08 -10.75
C LEU A 314 -13.49 -16.42 -11.19
N ALA A 315 -12.71 -17.50 -11.21
CA ALA A 315 -13.20 -18.84 -11.50
C ALA A 315 -14.08 -19.43 -10.38
N HIS A 316 -13.83 -19.06 -9.11
CA HIS A 316 -14.63 -19.51 -7.96
C HIS A 316 -15.95 -18.73 -7.78
N ASN A 317 -16.03 -17.51 -8.33
CA ASN A 317 -17.23 -16.65 -8.24
C ASN A 317 -18.25 -16.92 -9.36
N LYS A 318 -17.93 -17.79 -10.32
CA LYS A 318 -18.85 -18.25 -11.38
C LYS A 318 -19.57 -19.52 -10.99
#